data_AF-A3VYF0-F1
#
_entry.id   AF-A3VYF0-F1
#
_cell.length_a   1.000
_cell.length_b   1.000
_cell.length_c   1.000
_cell.angle_alpha   90.00
_cell.angle_beta   90.00
_cell.angle_gamma   90.00
#
_symmetry.space_group_name_H-M   'P 1'
#
loop_
_entity.id
_entity.type
_entity.pdbx_description
1 polymer ?
#
loop_
_entity_poly.entity_id
_entity_poly.type
_entity_poly.pdbx_seq_one_letter_code
_entity_poly.pdbx_strand_id
1 'polypeptide(L)'
;MPREGWISELDEYGYNFLIDELVFHLEAGRKVKAIEKLDKSNTDVGFEFVFLDDTDSFLKVPPELISDHWNEAQQIVQAFPMLLQVQFIET
;
A
#
# COMPACT_ATOMS: atom_id res chain seq x y z
N MET A 1 -4.12 19.27 9.65
CA MET A 1 -5.52 18.80 9.83
C MET A 1 -5.50 17.71 10.90
N PRO A 2 -6.56 17.50 11.70
CA PRO A 2 -6.57 16.37 12.63
C PRO A 2 -6.40 15.07 11.84
N ARG A 3 -5.47 14.23 12.29
CA ARG A 3 -5.23 12.90 11.72
C ARG A 3 -6.54 12.12 11.85
N GLU A 4 -7.06 11.57 10.76
CA GLU A 4 -8.22 10.68 10.85
C GLU A 4 -7.82 9.51 11.76
N GLY A 5 -8.65 9.19 12.77
CA GLY A 5 -8.27 8.22 13.81
C GLY A 5 -7.84 6.88 13.22
N TRP A 6 -8.53 6.41 12.18
CA TRP A 6 -8.23 5.14 11.52
C TRP A 6 -6.91 5.14 10.73
N ILE A 7 -6.46 6.29 10.20
CA ILE A 7 -5.13 6.38 9.54
C ILE A 7 -4.03 6.27 10.60
N SER A 8 -4.27 6.81 11.79
CA SER A 8 -3.32 6.67 12.92
C SER A 8 -3.24 5.22 13.40
N GLU A 9 -4.36 4.50 13.41
CA GLU A 9 -4.40 3.06 13.73
C GLU A 9 -3.69 2.23 12.65
N LEU A 10 -3.81 2.61 11.36
CA LEU A 10 -3.09 1.96 10.27
C LEU A 10 -1.57 2.17 10.36
N ASP A 11 -1.13 3.36 10.79
CA ASP A 11 0.28 3.74 10.99
C ASP A 11 0.99 2.88 12.05
N GLU A 12 0.25 2.25 12.98
CA GLU A 12 0.82 1.29 13.93
C GLU A 12 1.44 0.06 13.22
N TYR A 13 1.02 -0.21 11.98
CA TYR A 13 1.56 -1.26 11.11
C TYR A 13 2.63 -0.76 10.12
N GLY A 14 3.17 0.45 10.32
CA GLY A 14 4.20 1.05 9.46
C GLY A 14 5.55 0.31 9.40
N TYR A 15 5.71 -0.78 10.15
CA TYR A 15 6.83 -1.72 9.93
C TYR A 15 6.71 -2.45 8.59
N ASN A 16 5.49 -2.53 8.03
CA ASN A 16 5.25 -3.07 6.71
C ASN A 16 5.37 -1.96 5.66
N PHE A 17 6.35 -2.05 4.75
CA PHE A 17 6.61 -1.04 3.71
C PHE A 17 5.38 -0.66 2.86
N LEU A 18 4.51 -1.61 2.52
CA LEU A 18 3.32 -1.30 1.74
C LEU A 18 2.36 -0.44 2.55
N ILE A 19 2.19 -0.78 3.84
CA ILE A 19 1.32 -0.03 4.75
C ILE A 19 1.89 1.35 5.06
N ASP A 20 3.20 1.46 5.31
CA ASP A 20 3.88 2.73 5.53
C ASP A 20 3.68 3.71 4.36
N GLU A 21 3.91 3.25 3.13
CA GLU A 21 3.70 4.07 1.94
C GLU A 21 2.21 4.37 1.68
N LEU A 22 1.32 3.41 1.97
CA LEU A 22 -0.13 3.62 1.91
C LEU A 22 -0.57 4.74 2.85
N VAL A 23 -0.09 4.73 4.10
CA VAL A 23 -0.34 5.79 5.09
C VAL A 23 0.16 7.12 4.57
N PHE A 24 1.40 7.19 4.08
CA PHE A 24 1.98 8.39 3.49
C PHE A 24 1.08 8.99 2.38
N HIS A 25 0.58 8.15 1.47
CA HIS A 25 -0.32 8.60 0.41
C HIS A 25 -1.69 9.07 0.91
N LEU A 26 -2.29 8.37 1.88
CA LEU A 26 -3.57 8.74 2.47
C LEU A 26 -3.47 10.07 3.24
N GLU A 27 -2.37 10.30 3.97
CA GLU A 27 -2.11 11.55 4.66
C GLU A 27 -1.92 12.74 3.71
N ALA A 28 -1.36 12.49 2.53
CA ALA A 28 -1.30 13.46 1.44
C ALA A 28 -2.65 13.71 0.77
N GLY A 29 -3.71 13.01 1.17
CA GLY A 29 -5.06 13.14 0.63
C GLY A 29 -5.27 12.42 -0.71
N ARG A 30 -4.36 11.51 -1.09
CA ARG A 30 -4.45 10.75 -2.35
C ARG A 30 -5.44 9.61 -2.20
N LYS A 31 -6.17 9.30 -3.27
CA LYS A 31 -7.15 8.20 -3.29
C LYS A 31 -6.59 6.99 -4.02
N VAL A 32 -6.07 6.04 -3.25
CA VAL A 32 -5.57 4.76 -3.78
C VAL A 32 -6.76 3.94 -4.29
N LYS A 33 -6.69 3.55 -5.57
CA LYS A 33 -7.66 2.68 -6.24
C LYS A 33 -7.22 1.23 -6.19
N ALA A 34 -5.96 0.99 -6.50
CA ALA A 34 -5.38 -0.34 -6.54
C ALA A 34 -3.92 -0.29 -6.11
N ILE A 35 -3.41 -1.43 -5.67
CA ILE A 35 -2.00 -1.67 -5.40
C ILE A 35 -1.64 -2.92 -6.21
N GLU A 36 -0.65 -2.79 -7.09
CA GLU A 36 -0.16 -3.88 -7.92
C GLU A 36 1.17 -4.40 -7.35
N LYS A 37 1.26 -5.70 -7.12
CA LYS A 37 2.52 -6.38 -6.83
C LYS A 37 3.24 -6.61 -8.15
N LEU A 38 4.42 -6.01 -8.28
CA LEU A 38 5.32 -6.22 -9.41
C LEU A 38 6.49 -7.09 -8.94
N ASP A 39 6.56 -8.33 -9.42
CA ASP A 39 7.65 -9.27 -9.14
C ASP A 39 8.33 -9.71 -10.44
N LYS A 40 8.80 -8.72 -11.21
CA LYS A 40 9.50 -8.99 -12.48
C LYS A 40 10.96 -9.27 -12.17
N SER A 41 11.40 -10.47 -12.55
CA SER A 41 12.77 -10.96 -12.42
C SER A 41 13.78 -9.98 -13.04
N ASN A 42 14.36 -9.12 -12.18
CA ASN A 42 15.56 -8.28 -12.34
C ASN A 42 15.43 -6.76 -12.59
N THR A 43 14.26 -6.14 -12.70
CA THR A 43 14.20 -4.66 -12.85
C THR A 43 13.33 -3.97 -11.81
N ASP A 44 12.09 -4.44 -11.65
CA ASP A 44 11.08 -3.74 -10.87
C ASP A 44 10.41 -4.75 -9.94
N VAL A 45 10.93 -4.81 -8.72
CA VAL A 45 10.37 -5.58 -7.61
C VAL A 45 9.84 -4.59 -6.58
N GLY A 46 8.54 -4.58 -6.36
CA GLY A 46 7.89 -3.60 -5.50
C GLY A 46 6.38 -3.54 -5.64
N PHE A 47 5.81 -2.42 -5.20
CA PHE A 47 4.39 -2.16 -5.21
C PHE A 47 4.10 -0.90 -6.02
N GLU A 48 3.17 -0.98 -6.97
CA GLU A 48 2.67 0.17 -7.72
C GLU A 48 1.31 0.60 -7.15
N PHE A 49 1.25 1.84 -6.66
CA PHE A 49 0.04 2.46 -6.15
C PHE A 49 -0.64 3.20 -7.29
N VAL A 50 -1.84 2.73 -7.65
CA VAL A 50 -2.67 3.33 -8.69
C VAL A 50 -3.68 4.27 -8.05
N PHE A 51 -3.72 5.53 -8.49
CA PHE A 51 -4.62 6.54 -7.90
C PHE A 51 -5.83 6.84 -8.79
N LEU A 52 -6.90 7.35 -8.17
CA LEU A 52 -8.08 7.81 -8.92
C LEU A 52 -7.88 9.17 -9.60
N ASP A 53 -7.13 10.06 -8.96
CA ASP A 53 -7.06 11.48 -9.29
C ASP A 53 -5.62 12.02 -9.33
N ASP A 54 -4.62 11.15 -9.44
CA ASP A 54 -3.21 11.52 -9.43
C ASP A 54 -2.33 10.53 -10.22
N THR A 55 -1.03 10.81 -10.34
CA THR A 55 -0.03 9.97 -11.01
C THR A 55 0.35 8.77 -10.16
N ASP A 56 0.41 7.59 -10.77
CA ASP A 56 0.80 6.35 -10.09
C ASP A 56 2.21 6.45 -9.48
N SER A 57 2.43 5.72 -8.39
CA SER A 57 3.66 5.78 -7.59
C SER A 57 4.21 4.38 -7.38
N PHE A 58 5.51 4.20 -7.60
CA PHE A 58 6.16 2.91 -7.42
C PHE A 58 7.05 2.92 -6.18
N LEU A 59 6.77 2.00 -5.26
CA LEU A 59 7.62 1.70 -4.12
C LEU A 59 8.50 0.50 -4.42
N LYS A 60 9.81 0.73 -4.52
CA LYS A 60 10.80 -0.34 -4.67
C LYS A 60 11.04 -1.04 -3.33
N VAL A 61 10.98 -2.36 -3.32
CA VAL A 61 11.12 -3.18 -2.10
C VAL A 61 12.15 -4.29 -2.34
N PRO A 62 12.91 -4.72 -1.30
CA PRO A 62 13.77 -5.90 -1.43
C PRO A 62 12.96 -7.14 -1.86
N PRO A 63 13.43 -7.93 -2.85
CA PRO A 63 12.71 -9.10 -3.36
C PRO A 63 12.39 -10.14 -2.30
N GLU A 64 13.24 -10.28 -1.29
CA GLU A 64 13.06 -11.21 -0.19
C GLU A 64 11.92 -10.81 0.77
N LEU A 65 11.48 -9.54 0.75
CA LEU A 65 10.43 -9.02 1.62
C LEU A 65 9.09 -8.83 0.91
N ILE A 66 9.06 -8.84 -0.44
CA ILE A 66 7.87 -8.48 -1.21
C ILE A 66 6.67 -9.37 -0.90
N SER A 67 6.87 -10.69 -0.81
CA SER A 67 5.76 -11.63 -0.61
C SER A 67 5.22 -11.60 0.82
N ASP A 68 6.10 -11.48 1.81
CA ASP A 68 5.69 -11.39 3.22
C ASP A 68 4.92 -10.10 3.48
N HIS A 69 5.47 -8.97 3.03
CA HIS A 69 4.82 -7.66 3.19
C HIS A 69 3.51 -7.57 2.42
N TRP A 70 3.43 -8.17 1.22
CA TRP A 70 2.19 -8.23 0.45
C TRP A 70 1.07 -8.97 1.17
N ASN A 71 1.35 -10.21 1.59
CA ASN A 71 0.36 -11.08 2.23
C ASN A 71 -0.12 -10.49 3.55
N GLU A 72 0.81 -9.95 4.35
CA GLU A 72 0.49 -9.30 5.61
C GLU A 72 -0.33 -8.02 5.39
N ALA A 73 0.05 -7.18 4.43
CA ALA A 73 -0.67 -5.95 4.12
C ALA A 73 -2.12 -6.21 3.70
N GLN A 74 -2.38 -7.28 2.92
CA GLN A 74 -3.75 -7.68 2.59
C GLN A 74 -4.59 -7.99 3.83
N GLN A 75 -4.01 -8.70 4.81
CA GLN A 75 -4.70 -9.03 6.06
C GLN A 75 -4.96 -7.78 6.91
N ILE A 76 -3.96 -6.90 7.01
CA ILE A 76 -4.10 -5.61 7.71
C ILE A 76 -5.21 -4.80 7.06
N VAL A 77 -5.17 -4.59 5.75
CA VAL A 77 -6.15 -3.77 5.01
C VAL A 77 -7.57 -4.32 5.15
N GLN A 78 -7.77 -5.63 5.22
CA GLN A 78 -9.09 -6.23 5.48
C GLN A 78 -9.70 -5.84 6.83
N ALA A 79 -8.89 -5.44 7.81
CA ALA A 79 -9.37 -4.94 9.10
C ALA A 79 -9.89 -3.49 9.04
N PHE A 80 -9.62 -2.75 7.95
CA PHE A 80 -10.00 -1.34 7.80
C PHE A 80 -11.11 -1.17 6.74
N PRO A 81 -12.37 -0.93 7.14
CA PRO A 81 -13.50 -0.80 6.21
C PRO A 81 -13.30 0.25 5.12
N MET A 82 -12.55 1.30 5.40
CA MET A 82 -12.25 2.44 4.51
C MET A 82 -11.38 2.04 3.32
N LEU A 83 -10.65 0.94 3.45
CA LEU A 83 -9.72 0.44 2.45
C LEU A 83 -10.27 -0.77 1.68
N LEU A 84 -11.47 -1.27 1.99
CA LEU A 84 -12.05 -2.44 1.32
C LEU A 84 -12.30 -2.24 -0.18
N GLN A 85 -12.32 -1.00 -0.65
CA GLN A 85 -12.43 -0.67 -2.07
C GLN A 85 -11.09 -0.70 -2.81
N VAL A 86 -9.96 -0.76 -2.09
CA VAL A 86 -8.61 -0.84 -2.68
C VAL A 86 -8.40 -2.25 -3.22
N GLN A 87 -8.08 -2.35 -4.50
CA GLN A 87 -7.85 -3.63 -5.17
C GLN A 87 -6.39 -4.06 -5.01
N PHE A 88 -6.15 -5.31 -4.63
CA PHE A 88 -4.82 -5.91 -4.64
C PHE A 88 -4.69 -6.77 -5.91
N ILE A 89 -3.72 -6.44 -6.75
CA ILE A 89 -3.48 -7.09 -8.05
C ILE A 89 -2.09 -7.73 -8.04
N GLU A 90 -1.98 -8.97 -8.49
CA GLU A 90 -0.69 -9.65 -8.69
C GLU A 90 -0.43 -9.83 -10.18
N THR A 91 0.76 -9.45 -10.64
CA THR A 91 1.10 -9.37 -12.07
C THR A 91 2.43 -10.05 -12.40
#